data_AF-J6Z0V5-F1
#
_entry.id   AF-J6Z0V5-F1
#
_cell.length_a   1.000
_cell.length_b   1.000
_cell.length_c   1.000
_cell.angle_alpha   90.00
_cell.angle_beta   90.00
_cell.angle_gamma   90.00
#
_symmetry.space_group_name_H-M   'P 1'
#
loop_
_entity.id
_entity.type
_entity.pdbx_description
1 polymer ?
#
loop_
_entity_poly.entity_id
_entity_poly.type
_entity_poly.pdbx_seq_one_letter_code
_entity_poly.pdbx_strand_id
1 'polypeptide(L)'
;MREKEKSMKANIKWLDDPQVFRVNQSNAHSDHVCYATREEVETTSSLKQSLNGTWRFYYSPNPSVRPKTFYKKDFDACSFDEITVPSHIELANYDKIHYINTMYPWEGHVFRRPPFTTSPEKEAEGIFSTAKDNPVGSYLTTFRLEEGLKGKQISIHFAGVEQAMFLWLNGHFIGYAEDSFTPSEFDLTPYLEEENILAVEVYKRSTAAFLEDQDFFRFFGIFRDVFLVARGQNHLEDLWIKPRLDDKCQNGKLEVDLSFEQVAQNSQLNVAILDPEGKEIYQQQYPLKEQMTIRIDGFENVALWGHFQPNLYKLELETIDEEKRVTEYIDYSFGFRKIEIKDKIIYFNGKRMIINGVNRHEWHPKKGRAITIEDMEKDLAIIKNAKINGVRTSHYPNQITWYYLCDQAGIHVMAETNLESHGSWQKMGAFEPSYNVPGAVPQWQAAVLDRAKTNFETLKNHPSILFWSLGNESYAEENIRQMNDYFKKVDPDRLVHYEGNFPNPAFEDSISDVKSCMYAPPEEIVDYLENKAEKPFILCEYMHDMGNSLGGMDSYMTLLDRYEMYQGGYIWDFKDQAIQVTDPITGREVMRYGGDFDDKPSDYEFSGNGIVFADRQEKPAMQEVRYYYEKYSK
;
A
#
# COMPACT_ATOMS: atom_id res chain seq x y z
N MET A 1 -22.36 -29.08 -19.10
CA MET A 1 -20.89 -29.01 -19.14
C MET A 1 -20.32 -28.97 -17.73
N ARG A 2 -20.57 -30.03 -16.94
CA ARG A 2 -20.00 -30.24 -15.60
C ARG A 2 -19.02 -31.40 -15.73
N GLU A 3 -17.76 -31.09 -16.04
CA GLU A 3 -16.63 -32.02 -15.96
C GLU A 3 -15.35 -31.25 -16.34
N LYS A 4 -14.75 -30.58 -15.34
CA LYS A 4 -13.30 -30.27 -15.19
C LYS A 4 -13.05 -29.16 -14.14
N GLU A 5 -13.54 -29.33 -12.92
CA GLU A 5 -12.87 -28.74 -11.77
C GLU A 5 -12.21 -29.88 -11.01
N LYS A 6 -10.95 -30.18 -11.36
CA LYS A 6 -10.08 -30.79 -10.36
C LYS A 6 -10.04 -29.76 -9.24
N SER A 7 -10.69 -30.05 -8.11
CA SER A 7 -10.52 -29.28 -6.86
C SER A 7 -9.03 -29.03 -6.67
N MET A 8 -8.61 -27.79 -6.91
CA MET A 8 -7.22 -27.38 -6.74
C MET A 8 -6.90 -27.53 -5.25
N LYS A 9 -5.79 -28.19 -4.95
CA LYS A 9 -5.37 -28.41 -3.56
C LYS A 9 -4.29 -27.40 -3.22
N ALA A 10 -4.32 -26.91 -1.99
CA ALA A 10 -3.23 -26.12 -1.43
C ALA A 10 -1.88 -26.83 -1.65
N ASN A 11 -0.89 -26.11 -2.15
CA ASN A 11 0.46 -26.63 -2.33
C ASN A 11 1.44 -25.71 -1.63
N ILE A 12 2.04 -26.19 -0.54
CA ILE A 12 3.01 -25.43 0.25
C ILE A 12 4.25 -25.00 -0.55
N LYS A 13 4.56 -25.68 -1.66
CA LYS A 13 5.70 -25.33 -2.52
C LYS A 13 5.54 -23.96 -3.20
N TRP A 14 4.35 -23.37 -3.22
CA TRP A 14 4.17 -22.00 -3.70
C TRP A 14 5.00 -20.99 -2.90
N LEU A 15 5.28 -21.26 -1.62
CA LEU A 15 6.17 -20.43 -0.82
C LEU A 15 7.59 -20.32 -1.38
N ASP A 16 8.01 -21.26 -2.23
CA ASP A 16 9.37 -21.35 -2.79
C ASP A 16 9.47 -20.81 -4.23
N ASP A 17 8.34 -20.52 -4.90
CA ASP A 17 8.28 -20.24 -6.33
C ASP A 17 7.73 -18.84 -6.61
N PRO A 18 8.58 -17.87 -7.05
CA PRO A 18 8.16 -16.49 -7.29
C PRO A 18 7.17 -16.35 -8.45
N GLN A 19 6.96 -17.40 -9.24
CA GLN A 19 5.95 -17.42 -10.30
C GLN A 19 4.54 -17.68 -9.76
N VAL A 20 4.40 -18.14 -8.51
CA VAL A 20 3.11 -18.37 -7.86
C VAL A 20 3.00 -17.51 -6.60
N PHE A 21 2.56 -16.28 -6.80
CA PHE A 21 2.33 -15.29 -5.74
C PHE A 21 0.84 -15.11 -5.40
N ARG A 22 -0.07 -15.65 -6.23
CA ARG A 22 -1.52 -15.65 -5.98
C ARG A 22 -2.21 -16.85 -6.62
N VAL A 23 -3.22 -17.39 -5.95
CA VAL A 23 -4.07 -18.49 -6.43
C VAL A 23 -5.52 -18.20 -6.05
N ASN A 24 -6.42 -18.14 -7.03
CA ASN A 24 -7.85 -17.81 -6.89
C ASN A 24 -8.15 -16.44 -6.26
N GLN A 25 -7.15 -15.57 -6.08
CA GLN A 25 -7.36 -14.19 -5.68
C GLN A 25 -8.06 -13.42 -6.81
N SER A 26 -9.10 -12.67 -6.46
CA SER A 26 -9.79 -11.75 -7.37
C SER A 26 -8.83 -10.76 -8.00
N ASN A 27 -9.23 -10.16 -9.12
CA ASN A 27 -8.44 -9.07 -9.69
C ASN A 27 -8.55 -7.83 -8.80
N ALA A 28 -7.46 -7.06 -8.69
CA ALA A 28 -7.51 -5.77 -8.03
C ALA A 28 -8.48 -4.84 -8.77
N HIS A 29 -9.23 -4.06 -7.99
CA HIS A 29 -10.17 -3.05 -8.43
C HIS A 29 -10.06 -1.82 -7.52
N SER A 30 -10.74 -0.74 -7.89
CA SER A 30 -10.80 0.50 -7.10
C SER A 30 -11.38 0.27 -5.71
N ASP A 31 -10.93 1.09 -4.78
CA ASP A 31 -11.24 1.07 -3.35
C ASP A 31 -12.64 1.59 -2.97
N HIS A 32 -13.55 1.72 -3.93
CA HIS A 32 -14.88 2.26 -3.69
C HIS A 32 -15.69 1.36 -2.75
N VAL A 33 -16.61 1.97 -1.99
CA VAL A 33 -17.49 1.25 -1.07
C VAL A 33 -18.90 1.18 -1.66
N CYS A 34 -19.44 -0.03 -1.73
CA CYS A 34 -20.84 -0.25 -2.08
C CYS A 34 -21.73 -0.21 -0.83
N TYR A 35 -22.81 0.54 -0.91
CA TYR A 35 -23.86 0.67 0.10
C TYR A 35 -25.17 0.11 -0.45
N ALA A 36 -26.06 -0.37 0.42
CA ALA A 36 -27.39 -0.81 -0.03
C ALA A 36 -28.31 0.39 -0.32
N THR A 37 -28.12 1.51 0.39
CA THR A 37 -28.88 2.75 0.20
C THR A 37 -28.00 3.98 0.44
N ARG A 38 -28.49 5.15 0.04
CA ARG A 38 -27.82 6.43 0.25
C ARG A 38 -27.62 6.77 1.72
N GLU A 39 -28.58 6.41 2.58
CA GLU A 39 -28.52 6.71 4.02
C GLU A 39 -27.38 5.99 4.75
N GLU A 40 -26.92 4.85 4.21
CA GLU A 40 -25.84 4.06 4.84
C GLU A 40 -24.46 4.73 4.73
N VAL A 41 -24.28 5.70 3.82
CA VAL A 41 -23.04 6.47 3.67
C VAL A 41 -22.60 7.14 4.98
N GLU A 42 -23.56 7.66 5.74
CA GLU A 42 -23.33 8.35 7.02
C GLU A 42 -23.12 7.38 8.20
N THR A 43 -23.20 6.07 7.95
CA THR A 43 -23.09 5.03 8.97
C THR A 43 -22.12 3.93 8.51
N THR A 44 -22.62 2.71 8.30
CA THR A 44 -21.84 1.57 7.83
C THR A 44 -22.66 0.85 6.77
N SER A 45 -22.02 0.46 5.67
CA SER A 45 -22.66 -0.37 4.64
C SER A 45 -23.18 -1.67 5.23
N SER A 46 -24.47 -1.97 5.01
CA SER A 46 -25.03 -3.28 5.37
C SER A 46 -24.56 -4.41 4.46
N LEU A 47 -23.81 -4.07 3.39
CA LEU A 47 -23.15 -5.02 2.49
C LEU A 47 -21.73 -5.40 2.96
N LYS A 48 -21.28 -4.88 4.11
CA LYS A 48 -19.98 -5.17 4.70
C LYS A 48 -20.13 -5.72 6.12
N GLN A 49 -19.47 -6.83 6.41
CA GLN A 49 -19.46 -7.45 7.74
C GLN A 49 -18.04 -7.64 8.24
N SER A 50 -17.69 -7.07 9.39
CA SER A 50 -16.36 -7.23 9.98
C SER A 50 -16.14 -8.65 10.52
N LEU A 51 -14.93 -9.17 10.33
CA LEU A 51 -14.43 -10.39 10.97
C LEU A 51 -13.29 -10.10 11.95
N ASN A 52 -13.01 -8.82 12.23
CA ASN A 52 -12.06 -8.44 13.28
C ASN A 52 -12.53 -8.92 14.66
N GLY A 53 -11.58 -9.11 15.56
CA GLY A 53 -11.84 -9.56 16.92
C GLY A 53 -10.92 -10.70 17.34
N THR A 54 -11.39 -11.53 18.26
CA THR A 54 -10.59 -12.65 18.78
C THR A 54 -10.77 -13.90 17.93
N TRP A 55 -9.66 -14.44 17.43
CA TRP A 55 -9.63 -15.69 16.67
C TRP A 55 -8.89 -16.75 17.49
N ARG A 56 -9.25 -18.03 17.30
CA ARG A 56 -8.43 -19.13 17.81
C ARG A 56 -7.12 -19.18 17.05
N PHE A 57 -6.04 -19.49 17.75
CA PHE A 57 -4.70 -19.36 17.20
C PHE A 57 -3.77 -20.48 17.66
N TYR A 58 -2.89 -20.90 16.75
CA TYR A 58 -1.80 -21.82 17.06
C TYR A 58 -0.52 -21.38 16.37
N TYR A 59 0.52 -21.11 17.14
CA TYR A 59 1.85 -20.79 16.64
C TYR A 59 2.68 -22.06 16.42
N SER A 60 3.31 -22.17 15.26
CA SER A 60 4.24 -23.24 14.92
C SER A 60 5.61 -22.66 14.57
N PRO A 61 6.73 -23.18 15.11
CA PRO A 61 8.05 -22.64 14.83
C PRO A 61 8.54 -22.89 13.41
N ASN A 62 7.91 -23.82 12.68
CA ASN A 62 8.22 -24.10 11.27
C ASN A 62 7.05 -24.82 10.56
N PRO A 63 7.08 -24.93 9.22
CA PRO A 63 5.98 -25.52 8.47
C PRO A 63 5.74 -27.00 8.71
N SER A 64 6.76 -27.75 9.15
CA SER A 64 6.67 -29.21 9.24
C SER A 64 5.82 -29.68 10.43
N VAL A 65 5.78 -28.89 11.51
CA VAL A 65 5.11 -29.21 12.77
C VAL A 65 3.73 -28.57 12.93
N ARG A 66 3.32 -27.72 11.98
CA ARG A 66 2.01 -27.05 12.01
C ARG A 66 0.85 -28.05 11.98
N PRO A 67 -0.34 -27.68 12.50
CA PRO A 67 -1.50 -28.56 12.51
C PRO A 67 -2.13 -28.66 11.10
N LYS A 68 -1.55 -29.49 10.22
CA LYS A 68 -1.88 -29.59 8.78
C LYS A 68 -3.35 -29.84 8.40
N THR A 69 -4.21 -30.17 9.35
CA THR A 69 -5.64 -30.46 9.12
C THR A 69 -6.57 -29.55 9.91
N PHE A 70 -6.07 -28.46 10.50
CA PHE A 70 -6.87 -27.55 11.33
C PHE A 70 -8.02 -26.88 10.58
N TYR A 71 -7.92 -26.80 9.25
CA TYR A 71 -8.95 -26.27 8.37
C TYR A 71 -10.19 -27.18 8.23
N LYS A 72 -10.14 -28.43 8.70
CA LYS A 72 -11.27 -29.36 8.61
C LYS A 72 -12.35 -29.02 9.65
N LYS A 73 -13.62 -29.21 9.28
CA LYS A 73 -14.76 -28.88 10.14
C LYS A 73 -14.81 -29.63 11.46
N ASP A 74 -14.36 -30.89 11.46
CA ASP A 74 -14.35 -31.78 12.62
C ASP A 74 -13.08 -31.66 13.46
N PHE A 75 -12.21 -30.68 13.14
CA PHE A 75 -10.98 -30.46 13.89
C PHE A 75 -11.27 -29.93 15.29
N ASP A 76 -10.71 -30.59 16.30
CA ASP A 76 -10.77 -30.14 17.69
C ASP A 76 -9.70 -29.07 17.94
N ALA A 77 -10.12 -27.80 17.96
CA ALA A 77 -9.29 -26.66 18.27
C ALA A 77 -9.32 -26.27 19.76
N CYS A 78 -9.66 -27.17 20.70
CA CYS A 78 -9.67 -26.83 22.13
C CYS A 78 -8.28 -26.52 22.71
N SER A 79 -7.21 -26.95 22.06
CA SER A 79 -5.83 -26.63 22.45
C SER A 79 -5.26 -25.39 21.77
N PHE A 80 -6.07 -24.66 20.99
CA PHE A 80 -5.65 -23.40 20.38
C PHE A 80 -5.78 -22.29 21.42
N ASP A 81 -4.82 -21.37 21.41
CA ASP A 81 -4.89 -20.13 22.17
C ASP A 81 -5.82 -19.13 21.46
N GLU A 82 -5.79 -17.88 21.89
CA GLU A 82 -6.52 -16.77 21.26
C GLU A 82 -5.55 -15.67 20.82
N ILE A 83 -5.88 -15.01 19.71
CA ILE A 83 -5.16 -13.83 19.21
C ILE A 83 -6.16 -12.78 18.72
N THR A 84 -5.83 -11.50 18.88
CA THR A 84 -6.63 -10.40 18.32
C THR A 84 -6.27 -10.21 16.85
N VAL A 85 -7.27 -10.04 15.99
CA VAL A 85 -7.13 -9.68 14.58
C VAL A 85 -7.80 -8.31 14.38
N PRO A 86 -7.10 -7.31 13.81
CA PRO A 86 -5.71 -7.36 13.35
C PRO A 86 -4.65 -7.26 14.46
N SER A 87 -3.52 -7.96 14.29
CA SER A 87 -2.28 -7.76 15.07
C SER A 87 -1.07 -8.47 14.43
N HIS A 88 0.14 -8.09 14.85
CA HIS A 88 1.35 -8.86 14.56
C HIS A 88 1.58 -9.95 15.62
N ILE A 89 1.99 -11.15 15.18
CA ILE A 89 2.20 -12.33 16.03
C ILE A 89 3.30 -12.09 17.08
N GLU A 90 4.36 -11.38 16.72
CA GLU A 90 5.45 -10.98 17.61
C GLU A 90 4.95 -10.13 18.78
N LEU A 91 4.07 -9.16 18.49
CA LEU A 91 3.53 -8.24 19.49
C LEU A 91 2.44 -8.90 20.36
N ALA A 92 1.93 -10.06 19.93
CA ALA A 92 1.12 -10.96 20.74
C ALA A 92 1.96 -11.95 21.58
N ASN A 93 3.29 -11.79 21.61
CA ASN A 93 4.26 -12.59 22.40
C ASN A 93 4.47 -14.04 21.95
N TYR A 94 4.15 -14.39 20.69
CA TYR A 94 4.36 -15.75 20.18
C TYR A 94 5.70 -15.95 19.47
N ASP A 95 6.20 -14.92 18.76
CA ASP A 95 7.45 -14.98 18.01
C ASP A 95 8.42 -13.86 18.43
N LYS A 96 9.67 -13.97 17.95
CA LYS A 96 10.72 -12.98 18.24
C LYS A 96 10.57 -11.73 17.38
N ILE A 97 10.65 -10.58 18.04
CA ILE A 97 10.82 -9.27 17.41
C ILE A 97 12.22 -9.19 16.81
N HIS A 98 12.34 -8.66 15.59
CA HIS A 98 13.59 -8.52 14.89
C HIS A 98 13.59 -7.22 14.07
N TYR A 99 14.61 -6.38 14.26
CA TYR A 99 14.87 -5.23 13.40
C TYR A 99 16.17 -5.45 12.62
N ILE A 100 16.14 -5.12 11.33
CA ILE A 100 17.31 -5.17 10.45
C ILE A 100 17.07 -4.21 9.28
N ASN A 101 18.15 -3.55 8.82
CA ASN A 101 18.12 -2.61 7.72
C ASN A 101 18.32 -3.34 6.38
N THR A 102 19.56 -3.39 5.89
CA THR A 102 19.86 -3.85 4.52
C THR A 102 19.96 -5.36 4.35
N MET A 103 20.19 -6.10 5.44
CA MET A 103 20.41 -7.54 5.36
C MET A 103 19.09 -8.29 5.48
N TYR A 104 18.93 -9.33 4.66
CA TYR A 104 17.85 -10.27 4.91
C TYR A 104 17.95 -10.93 6.29
N PRO A 105 16.83 -11.21 6.97
CA PRO A 105 16.83 -11.68 8.38
C PRO A 105 17.53 -13.02 8.63
N TRP A 106 17.86 -13.78 7.58
CA TRP A 106 18.55 -15.08 7.68
C TRP A 106 20.05 -15.01 7.41
N GLU A 107 20.59 -13.87 6.99
CA GLU A 107 22.02 -13.71 6.73
C GLU A 107 22.84 -14.06 7.98
N GLY A 108 23.94 -14.79 7.80
CA GLY A 108 24.77 -15.31 8.88
C GLY A 108 24.24 -16.55 9.61
N HIS A 109 22.98 -16.94 9.39
CA HIS A 109 22.37 -18.14 10.02
C HIS A 109 22.07 -19.25 9.02
N VAL A 110 21.50 -18.89 7.87
CA VAL A 110 21.10 -19.81 6.81
C VAL A 110 21.51 -19.23 5.48
N PHE A 111 22.25 -20.01 4.68
CA PHE A 111 22.54 -19.60 3.30
C PHE A 111 21.27 -19.70 2.47
N ARG A 112 20.75 -18.56 2.03
CA ARG A 112 19.52 -18.45 1.26
C ARG A 112 19.68 -17.32 0.24
N ARG A 113 19.42 -17.59 -1.04
CA ARG A 113 19.50 -16.62 -2.13
C ARG A 113 18.21 -16.64 -2.96
N PRO A 114 17.83 -15.53 -3.62
CA PRO A 114 16.60 -15.49 -4.37
C PRO A 114 16.58 -16.57 -5.46
N PRO A 115 15.49 -17.36 -5.58
CA PRO A 115 15.32 -18.31 -6.68
C PRO A 115 15.67 -17.72 -8.06
N PHE A 116 16.30 -18.52 -8.91
CA PHE A 116 16.69 -18.18 -10.30
C PHE A 116 17.84 -17.18 -10.47
N THR A 117 18.42 -16.62 -9.40
CA THR A 117 19.58 -15.71 -9.50
C THR A 117 20.91 -16.46 -9.52
N THR A 118 21.21 -17.21 -8.46
CA THR A 118 22.48 -17.91 -8.25
C THR A 118 22.36 -19.42 -8.29
N SER A 119 21.13 -19.92 -8.28
CA SER A 119 20.80 -21.31 -7.98
C SER A 119 19.82 -21.88 -9.02
N PRO A 120 20.04 -23.09 -9.57
CA PRO A 120 19.08 -23.78 -10.43
C PRO A 120 17.75 -24.04 -9.72
N GLU A 121 16.66 -24.24 -10.48
CA GLU A 121 15.29 -24.54 -9.96
C GLU A 121 15.26 -25.52 -8.78
N LYS A 122 16.09 -26.57 -8.81
CA LYS A 122 16.13 -27.61 -7.76
C LYS A 122 16.65 -27.12 -6.41
N GLU A 123 17.42 -26.04 -6.38
CA GLU A 123 17.95 -25.45 -5.16
C GLU A 123 16.98 -24.45 -4.51
N ALA A 124 15.99 -23.96 -5.27
CA ALA A 124 14.89 -23.16 -4.73
C ALA A 124 13.87 -24.01 -3.95
N GLU A 125 13.71 -25.29 -4.31
CA GLU A 125 12.74 -26.17 -3.65
C GLU A 125 13.04 -26.34 -2.15
N GLY A 126 12.04 -26.04 -1.32
CA GLY A 126 12.14 -26.19 0.13
C GLY A 126 12.77 -25.01 0.86
N ILE A 127 13.19 -23.95 0.15
CA ILE A 127 13.86 -22.76 0.70
C ILE A 127 13.06 -22.07 1.82
N PHE A 128 11.72 -22.14 1.74
CA PHE A 128 10.77 -21.67 2.76
C PHE A 128 9.78 -22.76 3.18
N SER A 129 9.29 -23.60 2.25
CA SER A 129 8.25 -24.60 2.54
C SER A 129 8.70 -25.73 3.48
N THR A 130 10.01 -25.97 3.57
CA THR A 130 10.62 -26.96 4.47
C THR A 130 11.57 -26.34 5.49
N ALA A 131 11.69 -25.02 5.48
CA ALA A 131 12.63 -24.28 6.29
C ALA A 131 12.33 -24.38 7.78
N LYS A 132 13.36 -24.61 8.60
CA LYS A 132 13.22 -24.72 10.06
C LYS A 132 13.03 -23.37 10.75
N ASP A 133 13.33 -22.28 10.04
CA ASP A 133 13.29 -20.89 10.47
C ASP A 133 12.15 -20.12 9.78
N ASN A 134 11.04 -20.80 9.46
CA ASN A 134 9.85 -20.18 8.86
C ASN A 134 8.60 -20.40 9.75
N PRO A 135 8.43 -19.61 10.81
CA PRO A 135 7.26 -19.69 11.68
C PRO A 135 5.93 -19.57 10.93
N VAL A 136 4.89 -20.19 11.50
CA VAL A 136 3.55 -20.26 10.92
C VAL A 136 2.50 -19.94 11.98
N GLY A 137 1.57 -19.05 11.66
CA GLY A 137 0.37 -18.79 12.45
C GLY A 137 -0.84 -19.50 11.84
N SER A 138 -1.49 -20.38 12.58
CA SER A 138 -2.75 -21.02 12.18
C SER A 138 -3.92 -20.33 12.90
N TYR A 139 -4.73 -19.61 12.15
CA TYR A 139 -5.87 -18.82 12.63
C TYR A 139 -7.20 -19.50 12.30
N LEU A 140 -8.11 -19.57 13.26
CA LEU A 140 -9.44 -20.17 13.08
C LEU A 140 -10.51 -19.27 13.71
N THR A 141 -11.55 -18.95 12.94
CA THR A 141 -12.73 -18.23 13.44
C THR A 141 -14.02 -18.81 12.88
N THR A 142 -15.14 -18.49 13.50
CA THR A 142 -16.47 -18.87 13.01
C THR A 142 -17.32 -17.63 12.78
N PHE A 143 -18.21 -17.70 11.80
CA PHE A 143 -19.14 -16.61 11.51
C PHE A 143 -20.45 -17.09 10.92
N ARG A 144 -21.48 -16.26 11.05
CA ARG A 144 -22.74 -16.34 10.32
C ARG A 144 -22.92 -15.05 9.54
N LEU A 145 -23.50 -15.13 8.35
CA LEU A 145 -23.77 -13.93 7.56
C LEU A 145 -24.79 -13.05 8.28
N GLU A 146 -24.46 -11.77 8.41
CA GLU A 146 -25.43 -10.75 8.79
C GLU A 146 -26.54 -10.62 7.74
N GLU A 147 -27.68 -10.06 8.14
CA GLU A 147 -28.90 -10.06 7.33
C GLU A 147 -28.70 -9.43 5.94
N GLY A 148 -27.93 -8.33 5.85
CA GLY A 148 -27.65 -7.63 4.59
C GLY A 148 -26.84 -8.45 3.59
N LEU A 149 -26.10 -9.46 4.04
CA LEU A 149 -25.26 -10.31 3.20
C LEU A 149 -25.99 -11.57 2.70
N LYS A 150 -27.07 -11.99 3.37
CA LYS A 150 -27.74 -13.26 3.04
C LYS A 150 -28.29 -13.27 1.62
N GLY A 151 -28.05 -14.37 0.91
CA GLY A 151 -28.55 -14.59 -0.46
C GLY A 151 -27.80 -13.83 -1.56
N LYS A 152 -26.70 -13.14 -1.23
CA LYS A 152 -25.82 -12.45 -2.19
C LYS A 152 -24.56 -13.29 -2.45
N GLN A 153 -23.80 -12.92 -3.48
CA GLN A 153 -22.43 -13.44 -3.63
C GLN A 153 -21.55 -12.77 -2.57
N ILE A 154 -20.65 -13.52 -1.94
CA ILE A 154 -19.82 -13.04 -0.84
C ILE A 154 -18.35 -13.21 -1.19
N SER A 155 -17.60 -12.11 -1.16
CA SER A 155 -16.15 -12.17 -1.06
C SER A 155 -15.68 -11.94 0.38
N ILE A 156 -14.50 -12.45 0.70
CA ILE A 156 -13.73 -12.02 1.87
C ILE A 156 -12.60 -11.11 1.41
N HIS A 157 -12.39 -10.05 2.16
CA HIS A 157 -11.34 -9.06 1.95
C HIS A 157 -10.39 -9.08 3.14
N PHE A 158 -9.11 -9.35 2.87
CA PHE A 158 -8.01 -9.17 3.81
C PHE A 158 -7.25 -7.90 3.40
N ALA A 159 -7.30 -6.86 4.22
CA ALA A 159 -6.68 -5.57 3.88
C ALA A 159 -5.14 -5.59 3.99
N GLY A 160 -4.56 -6.64 4.58
CA GLY A 160 -3.12 -6.86 4.69
C GLY A 160 -2.76 -8.04 5.60
N VAL A 161 -1.97 -8.97 5.05
CA VAL A 161 -1.48 -10.17 5.76
C VAL A 161 0.00 -10.34 5.45
N GLU A 162 0.84 -10.26 6.48
CA GLU A 162 2.29 -10.36 6.35
C GLU A 162 2.72 -11.82 6.66
N GLN A 163 3.47 -12.57 5.86
CA GLN A 163 3.92 -12.26 4.48
C GLN A 163 3.24 -13.10 3.39
N ALA A 164 2.76 -14.31 3.70
CA ALA A 164 2.02 -15.15 2.76
C ALA A 164 0.91 -15.94 3.46
N MET A 165 -0.24 -16.09 2.81
CA MET A 165 -1.42 -16.72 3.40
C MET A 165 -2.02 -17.83 2.54
N PHE A 166 -2.54 -18.86 3.19
CA PHE A 166 -3.45 -19.84 2.61
C PHE A 166 -4.80 -19.74 3.30
N LEU A 167 -5.87 -19.82 2.52
CA LEU A 167 -7.24 -19.65 2.99
C LEU A 167 -8.09 -20.89 2.76
N TRP A 168 -8.86 -21.28 3.77
CA TRP A 168 -9.89 -22.30 3.68
C TRP A 168 -11.20 -21.82 4.30
N LEU A 169 -12.30 -22.26 3.72
CA LEU A 169 -13.65 -22.11 4.27
C LEU A 169 -14.30 -23.48 4.33
N ASN A 170 -14.82 -23.87 5.50
CA ASN A 170 -15.59 -25.09 5.65
C ASN A 170 -14.86 -26.36 5.16
N GLY A 171 -13.53 -26.40 5.30
CA GLY A 171 -12.69 -27.50 4.81
C GLY A 171 -12.25 -27.41 3.35
N HIS A 172 -12.80 -26.47 2.58
CA HIS A 172 -12.47 -26.23 1.18
C HIS A 172 -11.32 -25.24 1.06
N PHE A 173 -10.34 -25.56 0.23
CA PHE A 173 -9.27 -24.62 -0.11
C PHE A 173 -9.83 -23.52 -1.00
N ILE A 174 -9.62 -22.27 -0.60
CA ILE A 174 -10.11 -21.09 -1.30
C ILE A 174 -9.00 -20.48 -2.14
N GLY A 175 -7.85 -20.14 -1.54
CA GLY A 175 -6.79 -19.45 -2.27
C GLY A 175 -5.48 -19.26 -1.50
N TYR A 176 -4.52 -18.66 -2.19
CA TYR A 176 -3.19 -18.29 -1.70
C TYR A 176 -2.88 -16.86 -2.15
N ALA A 177 -2.20 -16.08 -1.31
CA ALA A 177 -1.72 -14.75 -1.67
C ALA A 177 -0.41 -14.40 -0.95
N GLU A 178 0.42 -13.64 -1.66
CA GLU A 178 1.57 -12.86 -1.19
C GLU A 178 1.26 -11.35 -1.34
N ASP A 179 2.26 -10.50 -1.09
CA ASP A 179 2.15 -9.02 -1.01
C ASP A 179 1.43 -8.54 0.25
N SER A 180 2.24 -8.23 1.27
CA SER A 180 1.76 -7.94 2.63
C SER A 180 0.90 -6.69 2.74
N PHE A 181 1.08 -5.72 1.83
CA PHE A 181 0.58 -4.34 2.01
C PHE A 181 -0.55 -3.96 1.05
N THR A 182 -0.99 -4.88 0.19
CA THR A 182 -2.16 -4.69 -0.67
C THR A 182 -3.30 -5.66 -0.31
N PRO A 183 -4.55 -5.34 -0.67
CA PRO A 183 -5.67 -6.23 -0.37
C PRO A 183 -5.65 -7.57 -1.08
N SER A 184 -6.09 -8.62 -0.38
CA SER A 184 -6.36 -9.94 -0.94
C SER A 184 -7.84 -10.31 -0.82
N GLU A 185 -8.48 -10.53 -1.96
CA GLU A 185 -9.89 -10.87 -2.05
C GLU A 185 -10.14 -12.25 -2.64
N PHE A 186 -11.13 -12.97 -2.10
CA PHE A 186 -11.51 -14.30 -2.56
C PHE A 186 -13.03 -14.50 -2.52
N ASP A 187 -13.59 -15.14 -3.55
CA ASP A 187 -15.00 -15.55 -3.56
C ASP A 187 -15.23 -16.74 -2.60
N LEU A 188 -16.14 -16.55 -1.65
CA LEU A 188 -16.57 -17.55 -0.68
C LEU A 188 -17.90 -18.21 -1.06
N THR A 189 -18.65 -17.62 -1.99
CA THR A 189 -20.04 -17.98 -2.33
C THR A 189 -20.27 -19.49 -2.47
N PRO A 190 -19.44 -20.25 -3.20
CA PRO A 190 -19.71 -21.66 -3.45
C PRO A 190 -19.59 -22.57 -2.22
N TYR A 191 -19.00 -22.07 -1.12
CA TYR A 191 -18.59 -22.87 0.03
C TYR A 191 -19.29 -22.45 1.34
N LEU A 192 -20.20 -21.46 1.27
CA LEU A 192 -20.92 -20.96 2.44
C LEU A 192 -21.97 -21.93 2.96
N GLU A 193 -22.12 -21.92 4.28
CA GLU A 193 -23.13 -22.64 5.05
C GLU A 193 -23.82 -21.71 6.05
N GLU A 194 -24.76 -22.22 6.85
CA GLU A 194 -25.46 -21.42 7.88
C GLU A 194 -24.49 -20.89 8.95
N GLU A 195 -23.54 -21.74 9.35
CA GLU A 195 -22.43 -21.42 10.23
C GLU A 195 -21.14 -21.84 9.55
N ASN A 196 -20.19 -20.92 9.48
CA ASN A 196 -18.99 -21.06 8.68
C ASN A 196 -17.75 -21.12 9.54
N ILE A 197 -16.79 -21.96 9.16
CA ILE A 197 -15.48 -22.06 9.77
C ILE A 197 -14.45 -21.53 8.77
N LEU A 198 -13.80 -20.42 9.12
CA LEU A 198 -12.73 -19.82 8.35
C LEU A 198 -11.39 -20.21 8.95
N ALA A 199 -10.48 -20.73 8.14
CA ALA A 199 -9.13 -21.10 8.54
C ALA A 199 -8.11 -20.39 7.66
N VAL A 200 -7.12 -19.76 8.30
CA VAL A 200 -6.03 -19.05 7.61
C VAL A 200 -4.70 -19.55 8.13
N GLU A 201 -3.80 -19.94 7.24
CA GLU A 201 -2.44 -20.33 7.57
C GLU A 201 -1.49 -19.25 7.03
N VAL A 202 -0.84 -18.52 7.94
CA VAL A 202 0.04 -17.39 7.61
C VAL A 202 1.50 -17.78 7.86
N TYR A 203 2.33 -17.61 6.84
CA TYR A 203 3.75 -17.91 6.87
C TYR A 203 4.56 -16.63 7.03
N LYS A 204 5.56 -16.65 7.92
CA LYS A 204 6.46 -15.51 8.12
C LYS A 204 7.33 -15.22 6.90
N ARG A 205 7.60 -16.24 6.07
CA ARG A 205 8.47 -16.12 4.89
C ARG A 205 7.94 -16.92 3.72
N SER A 206 8.01 -16.30 2.55
CA SER A 206 7.85 -16.89 1.23
C SER A 206 8.78 -16.14 0.25
N THR A 207 8.62 -16.33 -1.05
CA THR A 207 9.36 -15.53 -2.04
C THR A 207 9.13 -14.02 -1.92
N ALA A 208 7.99 -13.59 -1.38
CA ALA A 208 7.72 -12.19 -1.05
C ALA A 208 8.77 -11.58 -0.10
N ALA A 209 9.38 -12.37 0.79
CA ALA A 209 10.39 -11.90 1.72
C ALA A 209 11.64 -11.33 1.02
N PHE A 210 11.87 -11.67 -0.25
CA PHE A 210 12.95 -11.08 -1.06
C PHE A 210 12.58 -9.74 -1.71
N LEU A 211 11.29 -9.36 -1.68
CA LEU A 211 10.77 -8.10 -2.22
C LEU A 211 10.24 -7.18 -1.11
N GLU A 212 10.40 -7.59 0.15
CA GLU A 212 9.93 -6.88 1.35
C GLU A 212 11.07 -6.72 2.35
N ASP A 213 12.21 -6.22 1.85
CA ASP A 213 13.44 -6.00 2.61
C ASP A 213 13.59 -4.57 3.15
N GLN A 214 12.48 -3.84 3.32
CA GLN A 214 12.46 -2.47 3.87
C GLN A 214 13.26 -2.32 5.16
N ASP A 215 13.88 -1.16 5.39
CA ASP A 215 14.48 -0.80 6.68
C ASP A 215 13.42 -0.63 7.80
N PHE A 216 12.97 -1.76 8.36
CA PHE A 216 11.94 -1.78 9.39
C PHE A 216 11.99 -3.03 10.28
N PHE A 217 11.11 -3.07 11.30
CA PHE A 217 10.88 -4.28 12.08
C PHE A 217 10.24 -5.37 11.22
N ARG A 218 10.76 -6.59 11.27
CA ARG A 218 10.26 -7.77 10.56
C ARG A 218 9.17 -8.44 11.39
N PHE A 219 7.92 -8.35 10.95
CA PHE A 219 6.78 -8.98 11.62
C PHE A 219 6.07 -9.96 10.68
N PHE A 220 5.05 -10.65 11.18
CA PHE A 220 4.08 -11.35 10.36
C PHE A 220 2.72 -11.50 11.08
N GLY A 221 1.69 -11.89 10.35
CA GLY A 221 0.33 -12.06 10.82
C GLY A 221 -0.71 -11.26 10.03
N ILE A 222 -1.97 -11.41 10.43
CA ILE A 222 -3.09 -10.63 9.88
C ILE A 222 -3.10 -9.26 10.59
N PHE A 223 -2.43 -8.26 10.01
CA PHE A 223 -2.14 -6.99 10.67
C PHE A 223 -3.03 -5.82 10.22
N ARG A 224 -3.89 -6.03 9.21
CA ARG A 224 -4.98 -5.12 8.83
C ARG A 224 -6.31 -5.86 8.82
N ASP A 225 -7.40 -5.09 8.70
CA ASP A 225 -8.76 -5.56 8.83
C ASP A 225 -9.12 -6.75 7.93
N VAL A 226 -10.02 -7.59 8.43
CA VAL A 226 -10.67 -8.67 7.68
C VAL A 226 -12.17 -8.45 7.70
N PHE A 227 -12.81 -8.51 6.53
CA PHE A 227 -14.26 -8.35 6.42
C PHE A 227 -14.83 -9.10 5.22
N LEU A 228 -16.13 -9.39 5.29
CA LEU A 228 -16.91 -9.91 4.18
C LEU A 228 -17.54 -8.75 3.41
N VAL A 229 -17.63 -8.90 2.09
CA VAL A 229 -18.31 -7.97 1.19
C VAL A 229 -19.36 -8.73 0.39
N ALA A 230 -20.58 -8.22 0.39
CA ALA A 230 -21.65 -8.73 -0.44
C ALA A 230 -21.65 -8.06 -1.83
N ARG A 231 -21.61 -8.90 -2.85
CA ARG A 231 -21.65 -8.56 -4.28
C ARG A 231 -23.02 -8.93 -4.82
N GLY A 232 -23.86 -7.93 -5.01
CA GLY A 232 -25.28 -8.09 -5.34
C GLY A 232 -25.58 -8.16 -6.84
N GLN A 233 -26.87 -8.05 -7.15
CA GLN A 233 -27.30 -7.73 -8.52
C GLN A 233 -26.81 -6.33 -8.88
N ASN A 234 -26.42 -6.12 -10.14
CA ASN A 234 -25.89 -4.84 -10.65
C ASN A 234 -24.64 -4.34 -9.89
N HIS A 235 -23.80 -5.26 -9.40
CA HIS A 235 -22.64 -4.94 -8.59
C HIS A 235 -21.62 -4.11 -9.36
N LEU A 236 -21.19 -2.97 -8.82
CA LEU A 236 -20.06 -2.22 -9.37
C LEU A 236 -18.76 -2.93 -8.96
N GLU A 237 -18.07 -3.50 -9.93
CA GLU A 237 -16.79 -4.20 -9.70
C GLU A 237 -15.61 -3.23 -9.77
N ASP A 238 -15.63 -2.27 -10.70
CA ASP A 238 -14.56 -1.28 -10.81
C ASP A 238 -15.05 0.08 -11.31
N LEU A 239 -14.42 1.12 -10.78
CA LEU A 239 -14.67 2.53 -11.00
C LEU A 239 -13.36 3.24 -11.33
N TRP A 240 -13.30 3.95 -12.45
CA TRP A 240 -12.19 4.84 -12.75
C TRP A 240 -12.65 6.23 -13.15
N ILE A 241 -12.35 7.20 -12.29
CA ILE A 241 -12.72 8.61 -12.43
C ILE A 241 -11.52 9.38 -13.01
N LYS A 242 -11.72 10.00 -14.18
CA LYS A 242 -10.67 10.70 -14.93
C LYS A 242 -11.04 12.18 -15.12
N PRO A 243 -10.89 13.02 -14.08
CA PRO A 243 -11.06 14.45 -14.21
C PRO A 243 -9.91 15.02 -15.04
N ARG A 244 -10.22 15.79 -16.08
CA ARG A 244 -9.25 16.44 -16.97
C ARG A 244 -9.48 17.94 -16.98
N LEU A 245 -8.39 18.70 -16.98
CA LEU A 245 -8.41 20.16 -17.07
C LEU A 245 -7.94 20.64 -18.45
N ASP A 246 -8.42 21.80 -18.85
CA ASP A 246 -7.81 22.56 -19.95
C ASP A 246 -6.41 23.07 -19.58
N ASP A 247 -5.67 23.58 -20.57
CA ASP A 247 -4.30 24.06 -20.37
C ASP A 247 -4.20 25.26 -19.42
N LYS A 248 -5.30 25.98 -19.22
CA LYS A 248 -5.40 27.12 -18.30
C LYS A 248 -5.80 26.71 -16.89
N CYS A 249 -6.12 25.42 -16.66
CA CYS A 249 -6.66 24.91 -15.41
C CYS A 249 -7.91 25.68 -14.93
N GLN A 250 -8.80 26.05 -15.87
CA GLN A 250 -10.03 26.81 -15.59
C GLN A 250 -11.29 25.98 -15.81
N ASN A 251 -11.30 25.14 -16.85
CA ASN A 251 -12.45 24.33 -17.21
C ASN A 251 -12.10 22.86 -17.16
N GLY A 252 -13.09 22.04 -16.79
CA GLY A 252 -12.96 20.62 -16.58
C GLY A 252 -13.82 19.78 -17.53
N LYS A 253 -13.40 18.54 -17.69
CA LYS A 253 -14.17 17.44 -18.27
C LYS A 253 -14.01 16.22 -17.39
N LEU A 254 -15.03 15.39 -17.33
CA LEU A 254 -15.00 14.16 -16.56
C LEU A 254 -15.28 12.96 -17.48
N GLU A 255 -14.39 11.98 -17.44
CA GLU A 255 -14.66 10.66 -17.98
C GLU A 255 -14.72 9.66 -16.80
N VAL A 256 -15.75 8.82 -16.78
CA VAL A 256 -15.92 7.77 -15.76
C VAL A 256 -16.09 6.44 -16.46
N ASP A 257 -15.14 5.53 -16.25
CA ASP A 257 -15.27 4.13 -16.68
C ASP A 257 -15.82 3.29 -15.54
N LEU A 258 -16.79 2.44 -15.87
CA LEU A 258 -17.51 1.60 -14.93
C LEU A 258 -17.58 0.17 -15.45
N SER A 259 -17.25 -0.78 -14.59
CA SER A 259 -17.38 -2.22 -14.82
C SER A 259 -18.38 -2.79 -13.84
N PHE A 260 -19.48 -3.37 -14.35
CA PHE A 260 -20.53 -3.97 -13.54
C PHE A 260 -20.61 -5.48 -13.77
N GLU A 261 -20.96 -6.21 -12.72
CA GLU A 261 -21.30 -7.62 -12.76
C GLU A 261 -22.78 -7.87 -12.46
N GLN A 262 -23.28 -9.04 -12.85
CA GLN A 262 -24.66 -9.48 -12.56
C GLN A 262 -25.73 -8.45 -12.99
N VAL A 263 -25.51 -7.78 -14.12
CA VAL A 263 -26.41 -6.75 -14.64
C VAL A 263 -27.75 -7.37 -15.04
N ALA A 264 -28.81 -6.96 -14.34
CA ALA A 264 -30.16 -7.42 -14.62
C ALA A 264 -30.79 -6.69 -15.82
N GLN A 265 -31.82 -7.31 -16.42
CA GLN A 265 -32.53 -6.70 -17.53
C GLN A 265 -33.25 -5.43 -17.08
N ASN A 266 -33.27 -4.42 -17.95
CA ASN A 266 -33.92 -3.12 -17.73
C ASN A 266 -33.40 -2.30 -16.54
N SER A 267 -32.32 -2.72 -15.88
CA SER A 267 -31.66 -1.93 -14.84
C SER A 267 -31.18 -0.57 -15.35
N GLN A 268 -31.18 0.43 -14.48
CA GLN A 268 -30.72 1.78 -14.75
C GLN A 268 -29.59 2.17 -13.79
N LEU A 269 -28.77 3.12 -14.22
CA LEU A 269 -27.77 3.80 -13.42
C LEU A 269 -28.15 5.29 -13.34
N ASN A 270 -28.42 5.76 -12.13
CA ASN A 270 -28.50 7.19 -11.83
C ASN A 270 -27.10 7.69 -11.50
N VAL A 271 -26.67 8.76 -12.15
CA VAL A 271 -25.39 9.43 -11.90
C VAL A 271 -25.68 10.86 -11.48
N ALA A 272 -25.17 11.26 -10.33
CA ALA A 272 -25.20 12.64 -9.87
C ALA A 272 -23.80 13.13 -9.51
N ILE A 273 -23.55 14.43 -9.69
CA ILE A 273 -22.32 15.09 -9.26
C ILE A 273 -22.66 16.30 -8.42
N LEU A 274 -22.04 16.37 -7.25
CA LEU A 274 -22.12 17.53 -6.38
C LEU A 274 -20.79 18.30 -6.44
N ASP A 275 -20.89 19.62 -6.43
CA ASP A 275 -19.75 20.51 -6.24
C ASP A 275 -19.23 20.48 -4.79
N PRO A 276 -18.06 21.08 -4.49
CA PRO A 276 -17.49 21.08 -3.14
C PRO A 276 -18.39 21.73 -2.08
N GLU A 277 -19.33 22.58 -2.47
CA GLU A 277 -20.33 23.17 -1.60
C GLU A 277 -21.56 22.25 -1.37
N GLY A 278 -21.57 21.07 -1.98
CA GLY A 278 -22.63 20.07 -1.87
C GLY A 278 -23.85 20.34 -2.75
N LYS A 279 -23.74 21.23 -3.73
CA LYS A 279 -24.81 21.49 -4.69
C LYS A 279 -24.72 20.52 -5.86
N GLU A 280 -25.82 19.88 -6.20
CA GLU A 280 -25.95 19.06 -7.40
C GLU A 280 -25.78 19.94 -8.66
N ILE A 281 -24.77 19.61 -9.47
CA ILE A 281 -24.44 20.30 -10.72
C ILE A 281 -24.67 19.42 -11.95
N TYR A 282 -24.88 18.13 -11.74
CA TYR A 282 -25.16 17.16 -12.79
C TYR A 282 -26.06 16.05 -12.26
N GLN A 283 -27.05 15.66 -13.06
CA GLN A 283 -27.85 14.48 -12.81
C GLN A 283 -28.32 13.88 -14.14
N GLN A 284 -28.06 12.60 -14.35
CA GLN A 284 -28.55 11.88 -15.52
C GLN A 284 -28.73 10.40 -15.23
N GLN A 285 -29.74 9.81 -15.87
CA GLN A 285 -30.00 8.37 -15.85
C GLN A 285 -29.53 7.71 -17.15
N TYR A 286 -28.96 6.51 -17.03
CA TYR A 286 -28.50 5.69 -18.15
C TYR A 286 -29.01 4.26 -18.02
N PRO A 287 -29.27 3.57 -19.16
CA PRO A 287 -29.43 2.12 -19.13
C PRO A 287 -28.14 1.44 -18.66
N LEU A 288 -28.25 0.59 -17.64
CA LEU A 288 -27.10 -0.10 -17.07
C LEU A 288 -26.56 -1.17 -18.04
N LYS A 289 -25.23 -1.27 -18.12
CA LYS A 289 -24.52 -2.27 -18.94
C LYS A 289 -23.29 -2.75 -18.17
N GLU A 290 -22.79 -3.94 -18.51
CA GLU A 290 -21.59 -4.52 -17.89
C GLU A 290 -20.36 -3.62 -18.03
N GLN A 291 -20.25 -2.86 -19.12
CA GLN A 291 -19.15 -1.93 -19.36
C GLN A 291 -19.73 -0.59 -19.84
N MET A 292 -19.38 0.49 -19.17
CA MET A 292 -19.87 1.83 -19.48
C MET A 292 -18.73 2.86 -19.39
N THR A 293 -18.72 3.80 -20.32
CA THR A 293 -17.93 5.03 -20.22
C THR A 293 -18.87 6.21 -20.29
N ILE A 294 -18.88 7.04 -19.26
CA ILE A 294 -19.69 8.25 -19.16
C ILE A 294 -18.76 9.45 -19.35
N ARG A 295 -19.14 10.37 -20.25
CA ARG A 295 -18.38 11.60 -20.52
C ARG A 295 -19.25 12.81 -20.23
N ILE A 296 -18.76 13.68 -19.36
CA ILE A 296 -19.44 14.88 -18.91
C ILE A 296 -18.52 16.06 -19.21
N ASP A 297 -18.98 16.92 -20.12
CA ASP A 297 -18.33 18.17 -20.47
C ASP A 297 -19.01 19.35 -19.75
N GLY A 298 -18.42 20.54 -19.85
CA GLY A 298 -19.09 21.78 -19.44
C GLY A 298 -18.90 22.16 -17.97
N PHE A 299 -17.88 21.62 -17.29
CA PHE A 299 -17.47 22.15 -16.00
C PHE A 299 -16.72 23.47 -16.22
N GLU A 300 -17.41 24.59 -16.07
CA GLU A 300 -16.82 25.93 -16.19
C GLU A 300 -16.36 26.43 -14.81
N ASN A 301 -15.18 27.07 -14.77
CA ASN A 301 -14.58 27.62 -13.53
C ASN A 301 -14.51 26.60 -12.38
N VAL A 302 -13.90 25.44 -12.65
CA VAL A 302 -13.81 24.36 -11.65
C VAL A 302 -13.02 24.76 -10.41
N ALA A 303 -13.49 24.30 -9.27
CA ALA A 303 -12.75 24.38 -8.02
C ALA A 303 -11.61 23.35 -8.04
N LEU A 304 -10.37 23.82 -8.15
CA LEU A 304 -9.21 22.94 -8.24
C LEU A 304 -8.92 22.28 -6.90
N TRP A 305 -8.53 21.01 -6.92
CA TRP A 305 -7.95 20.32 -5.78
C TRP A 305 -6.47 20.68 -5.64
N GLY A 306 -6.01 20.91 -4.41
CA GLY A 306 -4.61 21.14 -4.08
C GLY A 306 -4.37 21.36 -2.59
N HIS A 307 -3.11 21.55 -2.20
CA HIS A 307 -2.72 21.59 -0.78
C HIS A 307 -3.48 22.62 0.08
N PHE A 308 -3.62 23.85 -0.42
CA PHE A 308 -4.31 24.91 0.31
C PHE A 308 -5.83 24.91 0.08
N GLN A 309 -6.29 24.22 -0.95
CA GLN A 309 -7.69 24.19 -1.38
C GLN A 309 -8.03 22.74 -1.80
N PRO A 310 -8.26 21.84 -0.83
CA PRO A 310 -8.57 20.44 -1.11
C PRO A 310 -10.03 20.28 -1.56
N ASN A 311 -10.41 21.00 -2.62
CA ASN A 311 -11.77 20.96 -3.15
C ASN A 311 -12.06 19.58 -3.73
N LEU A 312 -13.07 18.91 -3.19
CA LEU A 312 -13.52 17.60 -3.62
C LEU A 312 -14.94 17.71 -4.15
N TYR A 313 -15.14 17.24 -5.37
CA TYR A 313 -16.45 16.96 -5.93
C TYR A 313 -16.87 15.56 -5.50
N LYS A 314 -18.18 15.31 -5.55
CA LYS A 314 -18.76 14.04 -5.17
C LYS A 314 -19.42 13.39 -6.38
N LEU A 315 -19.07 12.15 -6.68
CA LEU A 315 -19.74 11.30 -7.66
C LEU A 315 -20.66 10.35 -6.90
N GLU A 316 -21.96 10.45 -7.16
CA GLU A 316 -22.97 9.53 -6.63
C GLU A 316 -23.45 8.63 -7.77
N LEU A 317 -23.36 7.31 -7.56
CA LEU A 317 -23.83 6.29 -8.49
C LEU A 317 -24.88 5.44 -7.79
N GLU A 318 -26.07 5.33 -8.37
CA GLU A 318 -27.16 4.53 -7.81
C GLU A 318 -27.68 3.59 -8.90
N THR A 319 -27.54 2.28 -8.68
CA THR A 319 -28.08 1.25 -9.57
C THR A 319 -29.51 0.92 -9.15
N ILE A 320 -30.40 0.83 -10.13
CA ILE A 320 -31.82 0.56 -9.92
C ILE A 320 -32.26 -0.62 -10.80
N ASP A 321 -33.03 -1.55 -10.25
CA ASP A 321 -33.61 -2.67 -11.00
C ASP A 321 -34.92 -2.30 -11.76
N GLU A 322 -35.51 -3.28 -12.45
CA GLU A 322 -36.76 -3.07 -13.20
C GLU A 322 -37.99 -2.74 -12.32
N GLU A 323 -37.92 -3.09 -11.03
CA GLU A 323 -38.96 -2.81 -10.02
C GLU A 323 -38.75 -1.44 -9.35
N LYS A 324 -37.77 -0.66 -9.80
CA LYS A 324 -37.37 0.65 -9.26
C LYS A 324 -36.80 0.59 -7.84
N ARG A 325 -36.20 -0.54 -7.46
CA ARG A 325 -35.49 -0.67 -6.18
C ARG A 325 -34.01 -0.36 -6.39
N VAL A 326 -33.41 0.33 -5.41
CA VAL A 326 -31.96 0.52 -5.37
C VAL A 326 -31.30 -0.84 -5.10
N THR A 327 -30.33 -1.19 -5.94
CA THR A 327 -29.54 -2.42 -5.79
C THR A 327 -28.19 -2.14 -5.13
N GLU A 328 -27.52 -1.06 -5.51
CA GLU A 328 -26.31 -0.54 -4.89
C GLU A 328 -26.25 0.98 -5.01
N TYR A 329 -25.61 1.61 -4.03
CA TYR A 329 -25.30 3.03 -3.99
C TYR A 329 -23.80 3.20 -3.73
N ILE A 330 -23.14 4.07 -4.49
CA ILE A 330 -21.71 4.36 -4.36
C ILE A 330 -21.55 5.87 -4.22
N ASP A 331 -20.67 6.22 -3.29
CA ASP A 331 -20.25 7.58 -2.99
C ASP A 331 -18.74 7.66 -3.14
N TYR A 332 -18.27 8.47 -4.09
CA TYR A 332 -16.83 8.63 -4.31
C TYR A 332 -16.44 10.09 -4.51
N SER A 333 -15.45 10.55 -3.74
CA SER A 333 -14.91 11.91 -3.86
C SER A 333 -13.79 11.98 -4.90
N PHE A 334 -13.78 13.02 -5.73
CA PHE A 334 -12.72 13.24 -6.73
C PHE A 334 -12.34 14.72 -6.81
N GLY A 335 -11.15 15.02 -7.34
CA GLY A 335 -10.63 16.40 -7.43
C GLY A 335 -10.12 16.73 -8.83
N PHE A 336 -10.42 17.95 -9.32
CA PHE A 336 -9.82 18.46 -10.54
C PHE A 336 -8.42 19.01 -10.23
N ARG A 337 -7.38 18.37 -10.78
CA ARG A 337 -6.01 18.85 -10.71
C ARG A 337 -5.25 18.48 -11.98
N LYS A 338 -4.10 19.11 -12.20
CA LYS A 338 -3.16 18.75 -13.28
C LYS A 338 -1.74 18.78 -12.74
N ILE A 339 -0.99 17.71 -12.95
CA ILE A 339 0.46 17.68 -12.78
C ILE A 339 1.10 17.48 -14.16
N GLU A 340 2.17 18.20 -14.44
CA GLU A 340 2.89 18.08 -15.71
C GLU A 340 4.34 18.57 -15.59
N ILE A 341 5.21 18.06 -16.47
CA ILE A 341 6.57 18.59 -16.63
C ILE A 341 6.59 19.50 -17.86
N LYS A 342 6.98 20.75 -17.69
CA LYS A 342 7.18 21.74 -18.76
C LYS A 342 8.58 22.30 -18.63
N ASP A 343 9.35 22.28 -19.71
CA ASP A 343 10.75 22.74 -19.74
C ASP A 343 11.58 22.22 -18.56
N LYS A 344 11.39 20.92 -18.24
CA LYS A 344 12.08 20.19 -17.16
C LYS A 344 11.73 20.65 -15.73
N ILE A 345 10.64 21.39 -15.54
CA ILE A 345 10.11 21.84 -14.25
C ILE A 345 8.75 21.18 -14.02
N ILE A 346 8.48 20.74 -12.79
CA ILE A 346 7.19 20.18 -12.39
C ILE A 346 6.22 21.33 -12.07
N TYR A 347 5.08 21.32 -12.73
CA TYR A 347 3.96 22.20 -12.46
C TYR A 347 2.79 21.42 -11.88
N PHE A 348 2.17 22.00 -10.85
CA PHE A 348 0.91 21.56 -10.28
C PHE A 348 -0.10 22.70 -10.43
N ASN A 349 -1.20 22.44 -11.14
CA ASN A 349 -2.24 23.42 -11.47
C ASN A 349 -1.67 24.70 -12.09
N GLY A 350 -0.68 24.56 -12.98
CA GLY A 350 -0.03 25.67 -13.69
C GLY A 350 0.98 26.48 -12.87
N LYS A 351 1.28 26.09 -11.63
CA LYS A 351 2.31 26.72 -10.78
C LYS A 351 3.46 25.75 -10.52
N ARG A 352 4.69 26.25 -10.40
CA ARG A 352 5.84 25.43 -10.02
C ARG A 352 5.54 24.70 -8.71
N MET A 353 5.79 23.40 -8.68
CA MET A 353 5.56 22.57 -7.51
C MET A 353 6.76 22.63 -6.56
N ILE A 354 6.56 22.94 -5.28
CA ILE A 354 7.61 22.78 -4.25
C ILE A 354 7.16 21.70 -3.28
N ILE A 355 8.00 20.68 -3.11
CA ILE A 355 7.78 19.54 -2.23
C ILE A 355 8.49 19.82 -0.91
N ASN A 356 7.68 20.07 0.10
CA ASN A 356 8.07 20.13 1.51
C ASN A 356 7.55 18.85 2.16
N GLY A 357 8.22 17.74 1.86
CA GLY A 357 7.71 16.40 2.12
C GLY A 357 8.29 15.73 3.36
N VAL A 358 7.72 14.58 3.72
CA VAL A 358 8.25 13.62 4.70
C VAL A 358 7.96 12.18 4.25
N ASN A 359 8.89 11.25 4.51
CA ASN A 359 8.66 9.81 4.40
C ASN A 359 7.89 9.33 5.64
N ARG A 360 6.94 8.40 5.48
CA ARG A 360 6.14 7.92 6.60
C ARG A 360 5.90 6.41 6.52
N HIS A 361 6.50 5.69 7.47
CA HIS A 361 6.06 4.34 7.84
C HIS A 361 4.75 4.36 8.64
N GLU A 362 3.89 3.37 8.41
CA GLU A 362 2.77 3.06 9.31
C GLU A 362 3.30 2.51 10.64
N TRP A 363 3.31 3.33 11.70
CA TRP A 363 3.87 2.91 12.98
C TRP A 363 3.07 3.35 14.21
N HIS A 364 2.94 2.42 15.16
CA HIS A 364 2.50 2.67 16.52
C HIS A 364 3.37 1.87 17.51
N PRO A 365 3.90 2.49 18.59
CA PRO A 365 4.92 1.88 19.45
C PRO A 365 4.47 0.60 20.18
N LYS A 366 3.15 0.40 20.34
CA LYS A 366 2.58 -0.82 20.95
C LYS A 366 1.94 -1.80 19.96
N LYS A 367 1.67 -1.37 18.73
CA LYS A 367 0.86 -2.14 17.76
C LYS A 367 1.64 -2.47 16.48
N GLY A 368 2.86 -1.96 16.32
CA GLY A 368 3.61 -2.05 15.09
C GLY A 368 2.86 -1.34 13.97
N ARG A 369 2.63 -2.04 12.85
CA ARG A 369 1.92 -1.52 11.68
C ARG A 369 0.39 -1.65 11.75
N ALA A 370 -0.15 -2.32 12.78
CA ALA A 370 -1.60 -2.40 13.03
C ALA A 370 -2.16 -1.09 13.63
N ILE A 371 -2.03 0.01 12.88
CA ILE A 371 -2.46 1.36 13.27
C ILE A 371 -3.96 1.56 13.02
N THR A 372 -4.59 2.48 13.76
CA THR A 372 -6.01 2.83 13.60
C THR A 372 -6.20 4.15 12.85
N ILE A 373 -7.45 4.49 12.49
CA ILE A 373 -7.78 5.80 11.91
C ILE A 373 -7.39 6.95 12.85
N GLU A 374 -7.60 6.81 14.15
CA GLU A 374 -7.22 7.86 15.12
C GLU A 374 -5.69 8.04 15.19
N ASP A 375 -4.93 6.97 14.97
CA ASP A 375 -3.47 7.02 14.87
C ASP A 375 -3.02 7.79 13.61
N MET A 376 -3.75 7.62 12.50
CA MET A 376 -3.52 8.34 11.24
C MET A 376 -3.91 9.81 11.33
N GLU A 377 -5.06 10.14 11.92
CA GLU A 377 -5.54 11.52 12.10
C GLU A 377 -4.57 12.35 12.95
N LYS A 378 -4.01 11.75 14.02
CA LYS A 378 -2.98 12.40 14.85
C LYS A 378 -1.70 12.68 14.06
N ASP A 379 -1.24 11.71 13.27
CA ASP A 379 -0.08 11.88 12.41
C ASP A 379 -0.31 13.02 11.40
N LEU A 380 -1.48 13.01 10.74
CA LEU A 380 -1.88 14.02 9.76
C LEU A 380 -1.97 15.42 10.38
N ALA A 381 -2.50 15.54 11.60
CA ALA A 381 -2.56 16.82 12.31
C ALA A 381 -1.16 17.40 12.56
N ILE A 382 -0.19 16.57 12.98
CA ILE A 382 1.21 16.99 13.15
C ILE A 382 1.80 17.41 11.81
N ILE A 383 1.62 16.61 10.75
CA ILE A 383 2.09 16.89 9.39
C ILE A 383 1.61 18.27 8.91
N LYS A 384 0.31 18.56 9.05
CA LYS A 384 -0.26 19.86 8.66
C LYS A 384 0.29 21.01 9.50
N ASN A 385 0.41 20.82 10.81
CA ASN A 385 0.97 21.83 11.71
C ASN A 385 2.45 22.10 11.42
N ALA A 386 3.17 21.11 10.90
CA ALA A 386 4.56 21.20 10.48
C ALA A 386 4.76 21.91 9.12
N LYS A 387 3.67 22.31 8.45
CA LYS A 387 3.68 22.87 7.08
C LYS A 387 4.21 21.90 6.02
N ILE A 388 4.12 20.60 6.30
CA ILE A 388 4.42 19.55 5.34
C ILE A 388 3.28 19.49 4.33
N ASN A 389 3.62 19.48 3.04
CA ASN A 389 2.64 19.43 1.95
C ASN A 389 2.65 18.12 1.17
N GLY A 390 3.60 17.22 1.45
CA GLY A 390 3.76 15.95 0.75
C GLY A 390 4.14 14.81 1.69
N VAL A 391 3.63 13.62 1.40
CA VAL A 391 4.02 12.36 2.07
C VAL A 391 4.43 11.34 1.02
N ARG A 392 5.57 10.67 1.25
CA ARG A 392 5.94 9.44 0.54
C ARG A 392 5.59 8.26 1.42
N THR A 393 4.86 7.28 0.88
CA THR A 393 4.44 6.07 1.63
C THR A 393 5.58 5.06 1.67
N SER A 394 6.59 5.32 2.49
CA SER A 394 7.80 4.51 2.61
C SER A 394 7.50 3.13 3.25
N HIS A 395 7.75 1.99 2.59
CA HIS A 395 8.00 1.78 1.16
C HIS A 395 7.00 0.77 0.59
N TYR A 396 5.72 1.08 0.78
CA TYR A 396 4.60 0.22 0.49
C TYR A 396 3.28 1.00 0.51
N PRO A 397 2.19 0.46 -0.08
CA PRO A 397 0.88 1.08 0.02
C PRO A 397 0.39 1.09 1.48
N ASN A 398 0.00 2.27 1.98
CA ASN A 398 -0.63 2.43 3.29
C ASN A 398 -2.08 1.89 3.27
N GLN A 399 -2.73 1.84 4.44
CA GLN A 399 -4.17 1.58 4.51
C GLN A 399 -4.94 2.58 3.64
N ILE A 400 -5.97 2.12 2.92
CA ILE A 400 -6.80 2.93 2.01
C ILE A 400 -7.28 4.23 2.67
N THR A 401 -7.68 4.16 3.95
CA THR A 401 -8.09 5.30 4.78
C THR A 401 -7.09 6.46 4.77
N TRP A 402 -5.79 6.18 4.70
CA TRP A 402 -4.75 7.20 4.65
C TRP A 402 -4.89 8.12 3.42
N TYR A 403 -5.23 7.55 2.27
CA TYR A 403 -5.37 8.32 1.03
C TYR A 403 -6.61 9.20 1.03
N TYR A 404 -7.75 8.72 1.57
CA TYR A 404 -8.92 9.56 1.82
C TYR A 404 -8.59 10.73 2.76
N LEU A 405 -7.85 10.46 3.84
CA LEU A 405 -7.41 11.52 4.76
C LEU A 405 -6.50 12.53 4.04
N CYS A 406 -5.57 12.08 3.18
CA CYS A 406 -4.73 12.96 2.38
C CYS A 406 -5.53 13.79 1.35
N ASP A 407 -6.50 13.19 0.68
CA ASP A 407 -7.39 13.86 -0.27
C ASP A 407 -8.15 15.02 0.41
N GLN A 408 -8.75 14.75 1.56
CA GLN A 408 -9.48 15.74 2.35
C GLN A 408 -8.57 16.80 2.96
N ALA A 409 -7.36 16.41 3.35
CA ALA A 409 -6.41 17.30 4.02
C ALA A 409 -5.63 18.20 3.08
N GLY A 410 -5.60 17.88 1.78
CA GLY A 410 -4.73 18.52 0.80
C GLY A 410 -3.27 18.08 0.96
N ILE A 411 -2.98 16.82 1.26
CA ILE A 411 -1.59 16.33 1.31
C ILE A 411 -1.28 15.62 0.01
N HIS A 412 -0.23 16.07 -0.69
CA HIS A 412 0.25 15.38 -1.87
C HIS A 412 0.86 14.04 -1.49
N VAL A 413 0.64 13.00 -2.29
CA VAL A 413 1.14 11.66 -2.02
C VAL A 413 2.02 11.18 -3.18
N MET A 414 3.20 10.67 -2.83
CA MET A 414 3.96 9.75 -3.66
C MET A 414 3.62 8.34 -3.20
N ALA A 415 2.75 7.67 -3.95
CA ALA A 415 2.24 6.34 -3.62
C ALA A 415 3.23 5.29 -4.13
N GLU A 416 3.83 4.55 -3.22
CA GLU A 416 4.92 3.62 -3.52
C GLU A 416 4.44 2.17 -3.51
N THR A 417 4.79 1.44 -4.57
CA THR A 417 4.57 -0.01 -4.64
C THR A 417 5.42 -0.71 -3.58
N ASN A 418 4.86 -1.74 -2.94
CA ASN A 418 5.57 -2.58 -1.97
C ASN A 418 6.64 -3.39 -2.69
N LEU A 419 7.84 -2.83 -2.81
CA LEU A 419 8.96 -3.46 -3.50
C LEU A 419 10.26 -2.87 -2.96
N GLU A 420 10.96 -3.66 -2.15
CA GLU A 420 12.33 -3.39 -1.73
C GLU A 420 13.11 -4.69 -1.57
N SER A 421 14.32 -4.72 -2.13
CA SER A 421 15.14 -5.94 -2.20
C SER A 421 16.60 -5.64 -1.90
N HIS A 422 16.82 -4.73 -0.95
CA HIS A 422 18.09 -4.08 -0.64
C HIS A 422 19.25 -5.05 -0.50
N GLY A 423 19.08 -6.09 0.30
CA GLY A 423 20.10 -7.11 0.58
C GLY A 423 20.46 -8.00 -0.62
N SER A 424 19.75 -7.87 -1.75
CA SER A 424 20.06 -8.58 -2.98
C SER A 424 21.17 -7.93 -3.81
N TRP A 425 21.35 -6.61 -3.68
CA TRP A 425 22.28 -5.84 -4.51
C TRP A 425 23.23 -4.91 -3.75
N GLN A 426 22.90 -4.48 -2.53
CA GLN A 426 23.82 -3.68 -1.71
C GLN A 426 24.38 -4.54 -0.57
N LYS A 427 25.71 -4.60 -0.45
CA LYS A 427 26.40 -5.51 0.49
C LYS A 427 27.55 -4.77 1.15
N MET A 428 27.47 -4.62 2.47
CA MET A 428 28.49 -3.88 3.24
C MET A 428 28.77 -2.49 2.66
N GLY A 429 27.73 -1.80 2.18
CA GLY A 429 27.81 -0.48 1.54
C GLY A 429 28.34 -0.47 0.10
N ALA A 430 28.70 -1.62 -0.48
CA ALA A 430 29.12 -1.72 -1.87
C ALA A 430 27.94 -2.08 -2.80
N PHE A 431 27.94 -1.50 -4.00
CA PHE A 431 27.03 -1.91 -5.08
C PHE A 431 27.53 -3.22 -5.68
N GLU A 432 26.80 -4.30 -5.40
CA GLU A 432 27.15 -5.67 -5.77
C GLU A 432 25.87 -6.42 -6.20
N PRO A 433 25.36 -6.18 -7.42
CA PRO A 433 24.06 -6.69 -7.87
C PRO A 433 24.08 -8.16 -8.36
N SER A 434 25.08 -8.98 -8.00
CA SER A 434 25.24 -10.35 -8.55
C SER A 434 24.03 -11.28 -8.37
N TYR A 435 23.15 -11.00 -7.42
CA TYR A 435 21.91 -11.74 -7.21
C TYR A 435 20.69 -10.83 -7.00
N ASN A 436 20.71 -9.66 -7.66
CA ASN A 436 19.61 -8.71 -7.60
C ASN A 436 18.27 -9.34 -8.01
N VAL A 437 17.22 -9.06 -7.24
CA VAL A 437 15.81 -9.31 -7.61
C VAL A 437 15.01 -8.04 -7.41
N PRO A 438 13.99 -7.74 -8.24
CA PRO A 438 13.50 -8.56 -9.33
C PRO A 438 14.45 -8.61 -10.53
N GLY A 439 15.41 -7.68 -10.61
CA GLY A 439 16.46 -7.65 -11.63
C GLY A 439 15.94 -7.80 -13.07
N ALA A 440 16.77 -8.40 -13.93
CA ALA A 440 16.37 -8.90 -15.24
C ALA A 440 15.99 -10.40 -15.20
N VAL A 441 15.36 -10.85 -14.11
CA VAL A 441 15.02 -12.28 -13.89
C VAL A 441 13.55 -12.54 -14.28
N PRO A 442 13.26 -13.27 -15.38
CA PRO A 442 11.89 -13.40 -15.89
C PRO A 442 10.87 -13.99 -14.91
N GLN A 443 11.32 -14.88 -14.02
CA GLN A 443 10.46 -15.56 -13.05
C GLN A 443 9.88 -14.62 -11.97
N TRP A 444 10.50 -13.45 -11.77
CA TRP A 444 10.04 -12.42 -10.82
C TRP A 444 9.17 -11.34 -11.47
N GLN A 445 9.16 -11.29 -12.80
CA GLN A 445 8.47 -10.25 -13.59
C GLN A 445 6.98 -10.15 -13.23
N ALA A 446 6.29 -11.29 -13.19
CA ALA A 446 4.85 -11.32 -12.94
C ALA A 446 4.50 -10.83 -11.52
N ALA A 447 5.31 -11.19 -10.52
CA ALA A 447 5.08 -10.79 -9.14
C ALA A 447 5.21 -9.26 -8.95
N VAL A 448 6.24 -8.63 -9.55
CA VAL A 448 6.42 -7.18 -9.41
C VAL A 448 5.46 -6.36 -10.27
N LEU A 449 5.06 -6.88 -11.43
CA LEU A 449 3.99 -6.25 -12.23
C LEU A 449 2.63 -6.35 -11.54
N ASP A 450 2.35 -7.45 -10.83
CA ASP A 450 1.12 -7.58 -10.04
C ASP A 450 1.10 -6.57 -8.89
N ARG A 451 2.20 -6.40 -8.15
CA ARG A 451 2.34 -5.36 -7.11
C ARG A 451 2.11 -3.94 -7.67
N ALA A 452 2.67 -3.61 -8.84
CA ALA A 452 2.42 -2.33 -9.51
C ALA A 452 0.95 -2.17 -9.94
N LYS A 453 0.37 -3.22 -10.55
CA LYS A 453 -1.02 -3.23 -10.99
C LYS A 453 -1.97 -3.07 -9.81
N THR A 454 -1.80 -3.85 -8.75
CA THR A 454 -2.65 -3.78 -7.57
C THR A 454 -2.58 -2.42 -6.88
N ASN A 455 -1.38 -1.83 -6.80
CA ASN A 455 -1.19 -0.46 -6.31
C ASN A 455 -1.99 0.56 -7.16
N PHE A 456 -1.89 0.48 -8.49
CA PHE A 456 -2.66 1.33 -9.40
C PHE A 456 -4.16 1.11 -9.27
N GLU A 457 -4.63 -0.13 -9.46
CA GLU A 457 -6.06 -0.43 -9.58
C GLU A 457 -6.82 -0.03 -8.32
N THR A 458 -6.21 -0.22 -7.14
CA THR A 458 -6.79 0.13 -5.84
C THR A 458 -6.86 1.65 -5.65
N LEU A 459 -5.82 2.39 -6.05
CA LEU A 459 -5.63 3.79 -5.62
C LEU A 459 -5.84 4.83 -6.75
N LYS A 460 -6.16 4.42 -7.97
CA LYS A 460 -6.20 5.27 -9.18
C LYS A 460 -7.10 6.50 -9.10
N ASN A 461 -8.08 6.51 -8.21
CA ASN A 461 -9.07 7.59 -8.10
C ASN A 461 -8.69 8.70 -7.09
N HIS A 462 -7.66 8.51 -6.26
CA HIS A 462 -7.26 9.52 -5.27
C HIS A 462 -6.59 10.73 -5.94
N PRO A 463 -7.14 11.96 -5.79
CA PRO A 463 -6.51 13.18 -6.31
C PRO A 463 -5.18 13.52 -5.62
N SER A 464 -4.98 13.10 -4.38
CA SER A 464 -3.74 13.31 -3.63
C SER A 464 -2.52 12.66 -4.23
N ILE A 465 -2.68 11.52 -4.91
CA ILE A 465 -1.57 10.78 -5.49
C ILE A 465 -1.06 11.51 -6.73
N LEU A 466 0.12 12.12 -6.63
CA LEU A 466 0.75 12.85 -7.72
C LEU A 466 1.82 12.03 -8.45
N PHE A 467 2.44 11.08 -7.73
CA PHE A 467 3.49 10.22 -8.22
C PHE A 467 3.16 8.75 -7.94
N TRP A 468 3.40 7.89 -8.93
CA TRP A 468 3.54 6.45 -8.74
C TRP A 468 5.02 6.14 -8.55
N SER A 469 5.41 5.70 -7.35
CA SER A 469 6.78 5.23 -7.11
C SER A 469 6.86 3.72 -7.32
N LEU A 470 7.85 3.27 -8.09
CA LEU A 470 7.99 1.86 -8.49
C LEU A 470 8.41 0.94 -7.34
N GLY A 471 8.91 1.50 -6.24
CA GLY A 471 9.50 0.80 -5.11
C GLY A 471 10.66 1.59 -4.54
N ASN A 472 11.46 0.96 -3.68
CA ASN A 472 12.64 1.53 -3.05
C ASN A 472 13.81 0.55 -3.18
N GLU A 473 15.04 1.07 -3.31
CA GLU A 473 16.29 0.30 -3.20
C GLU A 473 16.23 -1.14 -3.76
N SER A 474 15.76 -1.28 -5.00
CA SER A 474 15.62 -2.57 -5.70
C SER A 474 16.43 -2.65 -7.00
N TYR A 475 17.37 -1.71 -7.18
CA TYR A 475 18.32 -1.58 -8.29
C TYR A 475 17.67 -1.60 -9.70
N ALA A 476 17.84 -0.54 -10.49
CA ALA A 476 17.18 -0.44 -11.79
C ALA A 476 17.68 -1.51 -12.79
N GLU A 477 16.76 -2.37 -13.23
CA GLU A 477 16.94 -3.33 -14.34
C GLU A 477 15.60 -3.54 -15.09
N GLU A 478 15.53 -4.55 -15.96
CA GLU A 478 14.43 -4.77 -16.90
C GLU A 478 13.05 -4.92 -16.25
N ASN A 479 12.93 -5.62 -15.13
CA ASN A 479 11.62 -5.78 -14.48
C ASN A 479 11.10 -4.45 -13.89
N ILE A 480 11.98 -3.60 -13.33
CA ILE A 480 11.62 -2.24 -12.89
C ILE A 480 11.25 -1.37 -14.10
N ARG A 481 11.99 -1.48 -15.21
CA ARG A 481 11.68 -0.77 -16.46
C ARG A 481 10.26 -1.09 -16.96
N GLN A 482 9.83 -2.34 -16.85
CA GLN A 482 8.49 -2.73 -17.26
C GLN A 482 7.39 -2.24 -16.33
N MET A 483 7.65 -2.09 -15.03
CA MET A 483 6.73 -1.43 -14.11
C MET A 483 6.54 0.04 -14.50
N ASN A 484 7.63 0.74 -14.88
CA ASN A 484 7.56 2.10 -15.43
C ASN A 484 6.66 2.15 -16.68
N ASP A 485 6.92 1.27 -17.67
CA ASP A 485 6.12 1.19 -18.89
C ASP A 485 4.63 0.94 -18.60
N TYR A 486 4.33 0.09 -17.61
CA TYR A 486 2.96 -0.17 -17.18
C TYR A 486 2.28 1.11 -16.70
N PHE A 487 2.85 1.83 -15.72
CA PHE A 487 2.28 3.08 -15.23
C PHE A 487 2.15 4.13 -16.33
N LYS A 488 3.16 4.27 -17.20
CA LYS A 488 3.11 5.18 -18.36
C LYS A 488 1.99 4.87 -19.33
N LYS A 489 1.63 3.60 -19.47
CA LYS A 489 0.54 3.15 -20.34
C LYS A 489 -0.83 3.35 -19.71
N VAL A 490 -1.00 3.02 -18.42
CA VAL A 490 -2.31 3.03 -17.76
C VAL A 490 -2.68 4.40 -17.20
N ASP A 491 -1.71 5.20 -16.76
CA ASP A 491 -1.97 6.51 -16.14
C ASP A 491 -0.94 7.57 -16.57
N PRO A 492 -1.03 8.06 -17.81
CA PRO A 492 -0.12 9.09 -18.31
C PRO A 492 -0.32 10.46 -17.65
N ASP A 493 -1.39 10.64 -16.86
CA ASP A 493 -1.76 11.91 -16.22
C ASP A 493 -1.04 12.10 -14.86
N ARG A 494 -0.35 11.06 -14.34
CA ARG A 494 0.51 11.12 -13.15
C ARG A 494 1.99 10.89 -13.51
N LEU A 495 2.89 11.35 -12.64
CA LEU A 495 4.33 11.15 -12.82
C LEU A 495 4.76 9.79 -12.25
N VAL A 496 5.76 9.17 -12.86
CA VAL A 496 6.40 7.95 -12.36
C VAL A 496 7.73 8.32 -11.71
N HIS A 497 8.00 7.74 -10.55
CA HIS A 497 9.20 7.97 -9.75
C HIS A 497 9.92 6.65 -9.49
N TYR A 498 11.26 6.66 -9.57
CA TYR A 498 12.11 5.63 -9.00
C TYR A 498 13.53 6.15 -8.79
N GLU A 499 14.08 5.94 -7.60
CA GLU A 499 15.44 6.36 -7.25
C GLU A 499 16.51 5.42 -7.81
N GLY A 500 16.23 4.11 -7.90
CA GLY A 500 17.24 3.07 -8.13
C GLY A 500 17.96 3.12 -9.48
N ASN A 501 17.70 4.14 -10.30
CA ASN A 501 18.53 4.56 -11.43
C ASN A 501 19.86 5.18 -10.99
N PHE A 502 19.96 5.78 -9.79
CA PHE A 502 21.21 6.34 -9.28
C PHE A 502 22.33 5.30 -9.19
N PRO A 503 22.13 4.11 -8.57
CA PRO A 503 23.14 3.05 -8.57
C PRO A 503 23.34 2.38 -9.94
N ASN A 504 22.39 2.51 -10.88
CA ASN A 504 22.50 1.99 -12.25
C ASN A 504 22.02 3.01 -13.31
N PRO A 505 22.86 3.96 -13.74
CA PRO A 505 22.45 5.04 -14.64
C PRO A 505 22.12 4.56 -16.07
N ALA A 506 22.39 3.29 -16.41
CA ALA A 506 22.04 2.73 -17.72
C ALA A 506 20.53 2.77 -18.02
N PHE A 507 19.68 2.84 -16.99
CA PHE A 507 18.23 2.91 -17.12
C PHE A 507 17.66 4.32 -16.93
N GLU A 508 18.50 5.33 -16.68
CA GLU A 508 18.07 6.69 -16.36
C GLU A 508 17.16 7.28 -17.45
N ASP A 509 17.41 7.03 -18.73
CA ASP A 509 16.55 7.55 -19.82
C ASP A 509 15.21 6.81 -19.97
N SER A 510 15.08 5.62 -19.39
CA SER A 510 13.93 4.72 -19.59
C SER A 510 13.02 4.58 -18.37
N ILE A 511 13.49 4.97 -17.18
CA ILE A 511 12.78 4.84 -15.91
C ILE A 511 12.72 6.19 -15.22
N SER A 512 11.58 6.48 -14.59
CA SER A 512 11.30 7.70 -13.82
C SER A 512 11.17 8.95 -14.68
N ASP A 513 10.23 9.82 -14.35
CA ASP A 513 10.07 11.14 -14.96
C ASP A 513 11.00 12.19 -14.36
N VAL A 514 11.58 11.88 -13.20
CA VAL A 514 12.38 12.80 -12.39
C VAL A 514 13.75 12.20 -12.13
N LYS A 515 14.77 13.05 -11.96
CA LYS A 515 16.01 12.66 -11.31
C LYS A 515 15.74 12.62 -9.81
N SER A 516 15.86 11.43 -9.23
CA SER A 516 15.69 11.22 -7.80
C SER A 516 16.94 10.59 -7.21
N CYS A 517 17.34 11.07 -6.04
CA CYS A 517 18.44 10.54 -5.26
C CYS A 517 18.06 10.55 -3.77
N MET A 518 18.56 9.57 -3.02
CA MET A 518 18.58 9.61 -1.56
C MET A 518 19.83 10.35 -1.09
N TYR A 519 19.67 11.28 -0.16
CA TYR A 519 20.76 11.92 0.61
C TYR A 519 21.86 12.63 -0.20
N ALA A 520 21.59 12.99 -1.46
CA ALA A 520 22.54 13.75 -2.27
C ALA A 520 22.83 15.12 -1.61
N PRO A 521 24.10 15.47 -1.33
CA PRO A 521 24.43 16.73 -0.72
C PRO A 521 24.15 17.92 -1.66
N PRO A 522 23.94 19.14 -1.14
CA PRO A 522 23.57 20.30 -1.96
C PRO A 522 24.49 20.57 -3.15
N GLU A 523 25.79 20.34 -3.00
CA GLU A 523 26.80 20.47 -4.04
C GLU A 523 26.57 19.51 -5.22
N GLU A 524 26.18 18.25 -4.99
CA GLU A 524 25.89 17.30 -6.07
C GLU A 524 24.60 17.67 -6.82
N ILE A 525 23.62 18.22 -6.09
CA ILE A 525 22.39 18.76 -6.68
C ILE A 525 22.73 19.95 -7.59
N VAL A 526 23.55 20.88 -7.10
CA VAL A 526 24.03 22.04 -7.89
C VAL A 526 24.79 21.56 -9.13
N ASP A 527 25.69 20.60 -8.98
CA ASP A 527 26.47 20.05 -10.08
C ASP A 527 25.57 19.45 -11.16
N TYR A 528 24.53 18.69 -10.79
CA TYR A 528 23.55 18.17 -11.76
C TYR A 528 22.82 19.32 -12.48
N LEU A 529 22.30 20.28 -11.71
CA LEU A 529 21.47 21.37 -12.23
C LEU A 529 22.24 22.34 -13.13
N GLU A 530 23.55 22.52 -12.89
CA GLU A 530 24.41 23.37 -13.71
C GLU A 530 25.00 22.63 -14.93
N ASN A 531 25.02 21.29 -14.93
CA ASN A 531 25.67 20.48 -15.98
C ASN A 531 24.66 19.65 -16.80
N LYS A 532 23.86 20.31 -17.64
CA LYS A 532 22.95 19.67 -18.60
C LYS A 532 21.91 18.74 -17.94
N ALA A 533 21.28 19.19 -16.87
CA ALA A 533 20.14 18.48 -16.29
C ALA A 533 19.06 18.21 -17.36
N GLU A 534 18.60 16.96 -17.44
CA GLU A 534 17.57 16.52 -18.40
C GLU A 534 16.19 16.35 -17.76
N LYS A 535 16.12 16.20 -16.44
CA LYS A 535 14.89 15.99 -15.67
C LYS A 535 14.82 16.93 -14.46
N PRO A 536 13.62 17.26 -13.95
CA PRO A 536 13.51 17.90 -12.63
C PRO A 536 14.15 17.02 -11.56
N PHE A 537 14.73 17.66 -10.54
CA PHE A 537 15.42 17.00 -9.43
C PHE A 537 14.54 16.99 -8.18
N ILE A 538 14.40 15.82 -7.56
CA ILE A 538 13.71 15.59 -6.29
C ILE A 538 14.62 14.77 -5.38
N LEU A 539 14.59 15.05 -4.08
CA LEU A 539 15.14 14.13 -3.08
C LEU A 539 14.01 13.26 -2.54
N CYS A 540 13.96 11.97 -2.92
CA CYS A 540 12.99 11.05 -2.30
C CYS A 540 13.28 10.82 -0.82
N GLU A 541 14.54 11.02 -0.40
CA GLU A 541 14.96 11.04 1.00
C GLU A 541 16.06 12.09 1.18
N TYR A 542 15.91 12.95 2.19
CA TYR A 542 16.94 13.88 2.64
C TYR A 542 16.76 14.18 4.12
N MET A 543 17.70 14.91 4.73
CA MET A 543 17.66 15.30 6.14
C MET A 543 17.38 14.12 7.10
N HIS A 544 18.22 13.09 7.06
CA HIS A 544 18.11 11.91 7.93
C HIS A 544 18.04 12.30 9.44
N ASP A 545 16.87 12.22 10.09
CA ASP A 545 16.65 12.71 11.47
C ASP A 545 16.87 11.66 12.56
N MET A 546 17.97 10.92 12.44
CA MET A 546 18.39 9.95 13.46
C MET A 546 18.93 10.65 14.71
N GLY A 547 18.23 10.45 15.83
CA GLY A 547 18.61 11.04 17.12
C GLY A 547 18.48 12.56 17.16
N ASN A 548 19.60 13.29 17.28
CA ASN A 548 19.66 14.75 17.26
C ASN A 548 20.35 15.21 15.96
N SER A 549 19.55 15.49 14.94
CA SER A 549 20.03 15.70 13.58
C SER A 549 19.33 16.90 12.92
N LEU A 550 19.01 16.81 11.63
CA LEU A 550 18.39 17.83 10.78
C LEU A 550 19.24 19.11 10.57
N GLY A 551 20.53 19.06 10.88
CA GLY A 551 21.46 20.17 10.66
C GLY A 551 21.69 20.47 9.18
N GLY A 552 21.73 21.75 8.81
CA GLY A 552 22.03 22.18 7.44
C GLY A 552 20.81 22.26 6.50
N MET A 553 19.58 22.16 7.00
CA MET A 553 18.38 22.25 6.16
C MET A 553 18.37 23.50 5.25
N ASP A 554 18.86 24.64 5.73
CA ASP A 554 18.97 25.89 4.95
C ASP A 554 19.68 25.74 3.60
N SER A 555 20.74 24.92 3.54
CA SER A 555 21.52 24.75 2.29
C SER A 555 20.72 24.05 1.20
N TYR A 556 19.78 23.17 1.57
CA TYR A 556 18.83 22.59 0.63
C TYR A 556 17.73 23.58 0.28
N MET A 557 17.17 24.27 1.28
CA MET A 557 16.03 25.15 1.08
C MET A 557 16.38 26.37 0.22
N THR A 558 17.62 26.87 0.29
CA THR A 558 18.10 27.95 -0.58
C THR A 558 18.19 27.54 -2.06
N LEU A 559 18.30 26.24 -2.37
CA LEU A 559 18.32 25.77 -3.77
C LEU A 559 16.97 25.97 -4.46
N LEU A 560 15.86 25.96 -3.71
CA LEU A 560 14.52 26.20 -4.27
C LEU A 560 14.43 27.59 -4.93
N ASP A 561 15.07 28.60 -4.34
CA ASP A 561 15.10 29.96 -4.90
C ASP A 561 16.07 30.10 -6.08
N ARG A 562 17.11 29.25 -6.12
CA ARG A 562 18.18 29.33 -7.12
C ARG A 562 17.87 28.55 -8.40
N TYR A 563 17.21 27.41 -8.30
CA TYR A 563 17.03 26.48 -9.42
C TYR A 563 15.58 26.03 -9.53
N GLU A 564 14.89 26.44 -10.60
CA GLU A 564 13.48 26.08 -10.79
C GLU A 564 13.25 24.57 -10.97
N MET A 565 14.23 23.88 -11.55
CA MET A 565 14.22 22.44 -11.76
C MET A 565 14.40 21.63 -10.46
N TYR A 566 14.83 22.24 -9.35
CA TYR A 566 14.86 21.58 -8.05
C TYR A 566 13.50 21.75 -7.36
N GLN A 567 12.87 20.64 -7.00
CA GLN A 567 11.52 20.66 -6.44
C GLN A 567 11.47 20.37 -4.93
N GLY A 568 12.61 20.27 -4.24
CA GLY A 568 12.66 19.91 -2.83
C GLY A 568 12.70 18.39 -2.62
N GLY A 569 12.10 17.91 -1.54
CA GLY A 569 12.20 16.50 -1.18
C GLY A 569 11.42 16.08 0.05
N TYR A 570 11.62 14.83 0.46
CA TYR A 570 10.93 14.19 1.57
C TYR A 570 11.91 13.87 2.70
N ILE A 571 11.71 14.47 3.89
CA ILE A 571 12.55 14.21 5.07
C ILE A 571 12.50 12.72 5.41
N TRP A 572 13.63 12.11 5.74
CA TRP A 572 13.69 10.77 6.33
C TRP A 572 13.87 10.86 7.86
N ASP A 573 12.87 10.53 8.66
CA ASP A 573 11.48 10.20 8.32
C ASP A 573 10.49 10.86 9.29
N PHE A 574 9.21 10.46 9.25
CA PHE A 574 8.19 11.09 10.09
C PHE A 574 8.34 10.69 11.56
N LYS A 575 8.54 9.41 11.88
CA LYS A 575 8.36 8.88 13.23
C LYS A 575 9.33 7.75 13.53
N ASP A 576 9.98 7.82 14.69
CA ASP A 576 10.83 6.73 15.17
C ASP A 576 10.08 5.40 15.20
N GLN A 577 10.66 4.37 14.59
CA GLN A 577 10.21 3.00 14.74
C GLN A 577 10.81 2.42 16.03
N ALA A 578 10.22 2.77 17.18
CA ALA A 578 10.58 2.18 18.47
C ALA A 578 9.41 1.42 19.07
N ILE A 579 9.69 0.28 19.72
CA ILE A 579 8.66 -0.52 20.40
C ILE A 579 8.67 -0.17 21.88
N GLN A 580 7.48 0.19 22.40
CA GLN A 580 7.29 0.44 23.81
C GLN A 580 7.07 -0.89 24.55
N VAL A 581 7.93 -1.17 25.53
CA VAL A 581 7.80 -2.33 26.41
C VAL A 581 7.93 -1.95 27.88
N THR A 582 7.42 -2.80 28.76
CA THR A 582 7.72 -2.72 30.20
C THR A 582 9.07 -3.40 30.46
N ASP A 583 10.06 -2.64 30.95
CA ASP A 583 11.36 -3.18 31.33
C ASP A 583 11.22 -4.12 32.56
N PRO A 584 11.63 -5.41 32.48
CA PRO A 584 11.40 -6.37 33.55
C PRO A 584 12.24 -6.12 34.81
N ILE A 585 13.33 -5.33 34.71
CA ILE A 585 14.21 -5.03 35.85
C ILE A 585 13.67 -3.83 36.65
N THR A 586 13.29 -2.76 35.96
CA THR A 586 12.88 -1.49 36.58
C THR A 586 11.37 -1.32 36.69
N GLY A 587 10.58 -2.09 35.93
CA GLY A 587 9.13 -1.97 35.84
C GLY A 587 8.64 -0.72 35.10
N ARG A 588 9.53 0.00 34.41
CA ARG A 588 9.21 1.23 33.68
C ARG A 588 8.90 0.93 32.22
N GLU A 589 8.03 1.73 31.64
CA GLU A 589 7.86 1.78 30.19
C GLU A 589 9.11 2.37 29.55
N VAL A 590 9.68 1.66 28.58
CA VAL A 590 10.86 2.06 27.81
C VAL A 590 10.62 1.86 26.32
N MET A 591 11.29 2.66 25.50
CA MET A 591 11.37 2.43 24.06
C MET A 591 12.58 1.56 23.76
N ARG A 592 12.39 0.53 22.94
CA ARG A 592 13.42 -0.40 22.50
C ARG A 592 13.56 -0.38 20.98
N TYR A 593 14.77 -0.60 20.52
CA TYR A 593 15.16 -0.67 19.12
C TYR A 593 15.69 -2.06 18.78
N GLY A 594 16.33 -2.23 17.62
CA GLY A 594 17.03 -3.47 17.32
C GLY A 594 18.11 -3.81 18.34
N GLY A 595 18.38 -5.09 18.52
CA GLY A 595 19.35 -5.61 19.49
C GLY A 595 18.81 -5.68 20.92
N ASP A 596 17.82 -4.85 21.29
CA ASP A 596 17.17 -4.88 22.61
C ASP A 596 16.23 -6.08 22.80
N PHE A 597 16.01 -6.87 21.74
CA PHE A 597 15.17 -8.08 21.72
C PHE A 597 16.00 -9.37 21.59
N ASP A 598 17.32 -9.28 21.79
CA ASP A 598 18.30 -10.35 21.53
C ASP A 598 18.29 -10.84 20.06
N ASP A 599 17.78 -10.01 19.15
CA ASP A 599 17.78 -10.22 17.71
C ASP A 599 19.18 -10.01 17.12
N LYS A 600 19.61 -10.96 16.29
CA LYS A 600 20.91 -10.94 15.62
C LYS A 600 20.79 -11.60 14.25
N PRO A 601 21.41 -11.07 13.18
CA PRO A 601 22.00 -9.72 13.12
C PRO A 601 20.95 -8.63 13.34
N SER A 602 21.36 -7.43 13.74
CA SER A 602 20.49 -6.28 13.97
C SER A 602 21.27 -4.99 13.72
N ASP A 603 20.57 -3.96 13.24
CA ASP A 603 21.12 -2.61 12.97
C ASP A 603 20.77 -1.60 14.08
N TYR A 604 20.42 -2.12 15.26
CA TYR A 604 20.27 -1.36 16.50
C TYR A 604 19.27 -0.20 16.41
N GLU A 605 19.67 1.00 16.84
CA GLU A 605 18.85 2.21 16.86
C GLU A 605 18.64 2.87 15.48
N PHE A 606 19.12 2.27 14.39
CA PHE A 606 18.95 2.78 13.03
C PHE A 606 17.48 2.84 12.56
N SER A 607 16.55 2.28 13.34
CA SER A 607 15.09 2.43 13.17
C SER A 607 14.53 3.75 13.74
N GLY A 608 15.33 4.53 14.49
CA GLY A 608 14.92 5.76 15.17
C GLY A 608 15.27 7.04 14.40
N ASN A 609 14.59 7.26 13.27
CA ASN A 609 14.92 8.33 12.29
C ASN A 609 13.90 9.47 12.20
N GLY A 610 12.90 9.51 13.07
CA GLY A 610 11.73 10.36 12.87
C GLY A 610 11.89 11.78 13.36
N ILE A 611 11.26 12.75 12.71
CA ILE A 611 11.09 14.12 13.24
C ILE A 611 10.19 14.18 14.49
N VAL A 612 9.44 13.11 14.76
CA VAL A 612 8.78 12.85 16.04
C VAL A 612 9.24 11.51 16.63
N PHE A 613 9.21 11.41 17.96
CA PHE A 613 9.39 10.15 18.66
C PHE A 613 8.25 9.16 18.33
N ALA A 614 8.43 7.89 18.66
CA ALA A 614 7.45 6.82 18.37
C ALA A 614 6.04 7.10 18.97
N ASP A 615 5.98 7.80 20.10
CA ASP A 615 4.74 8.22 20.76
C ASP A 615 4.18 9.55 20.25
N ARG A 616 4.76 10.09 19.18
CA ARG A 616 4.44 11.37 18.49
C ARG A 616 4.83 12.63 19.24
N GLN A 617 5.62 12.53 20.32
CA GLN A 617 6.24 13.72 20.89
C GLN A 617 7.21 14.33 19.87
N GLU A 618 7.13 15.63 19.68
CA GLU A 618 7.97 16.33 18.72
C GLU A 618 9.43 16.39 19.16
N LYS A 619 10.36 16.12 18.24
CA LYS A 619 11.78 16.37 18.48
C LYS A 619 12.11 17.85 18.26
N PRO A 620 13.24 18.36 18.80
CA PRO A 620 13.70 19.72 18.54
C PRO A 620 13.82 20.07 17.04
N ALA A 621 14.11 19.09 16.19
CA ALA A 621 14.17 19.22 14.73
C ALA A 621 12.90 19.86 14.12
N MET A 622 11.73 19.62 14.72
CA MET A 622 10.44 20.17 14.26
C MET A 622 10.40 21.71 14.24
N GLN A 623 11.24 22.38 15.02
CA GLN A 623 11.35 23.84 14.96
C GLN A 623 11.94 24.30 13.61
N GLU A 624 13.01 23.65 13.14
CA GLU A 624 13.65 23.94 11.85
C GLU A 624 12.74 23.55 10.68
N VAL A 625 12.13 22.36 10.75
CA VAL A 625 11.17 21.90 9.72
C VAL A 625 10.08 22.94 9.49
N ARG A 626 9.41 23.38 10.57
CA ARG A 626 8.35 24.39 10.46
C ARG A 626 8.87 25.70 9.88
N TYR A 627 10.00 26.18 10.39
CA TYR A 627 10.56 27.46 9.97
C TYR A 627 10.86 27.48 8.46
N TYR A 628 11.49 26.43 7.93
CA TYR A 628 11.85 26.38 6.52
C TYR A 628 10.66 26.05 5.62
N TYR A 629 9.80 25.11 6.01
CA TYR A 629 8.64 24.75 5.19
C TYR A 629 7.60 25.88 5.14
N GLU A 630 7.46 26.67 6.20
CA GLU A 630 6.57 27.83 6.22
C GLU A 630 6.95 28.89 5.16
N LYS A 631 8.24 29.05 4.83
CA LYS A 631 8.71 30.01 3.81
C LYS A 631 8.06 29.79 2.44
N TYR A 632 7.74 28.53 2.12
CA TYR A 632 7.18 28.10 0.84
C TYR A 632 5.71 27.67 0.93
N SER A 633 5.03 27.98 2.04
CA SER A 633 3.63 27.61 2.29
C SER A 633 2.62 28.67 1.82
N LYS A 634 2.78 29.21 0.60
CA LYS A 634 1.97 30.33 0.09
C LYS A 634 1.24 30.05 -1.21
#